data_AF-A0A1D2QN75-F1
#
_entry.id   AF-A0A1D2QN75-F1
#
_cell.length_a   1.000
_cell.length_b   1.000
_cell.length_c   1.000
_cell.angle_alpha   90.00
_cell.angle_beta   90.00
_cell.angle_gamma   90.00
#
_symmetry.space_group_name_H-M   'P 1'
#
loop_
_entity.id
_entity.type
_entity.pdbx_description
1 polymer ?
#
loop_
_entity_poly.entity_id
_entity_poly.type
_entity_poly.pdbx_seq_one_letter_code
_entity_poly.pdbx_strand_id
1 'polypeptide(L)'
;MSVFPENFLPQEIHVFVYRCIIDAYQQLTKLDPTNKQHVESLKIHSSQLETIIRTSGTKKNIRLQSAAQINELRQYMNLLGRFLQKSVQKKHITQKQYGHYRLLIKGLTTQLAIDGYIISARQSLDIGKNRLSIHYYDLAKKLLTKETPSNYKEQIQYINEELSPLMDAEMLKQEQEQHHKESVVEEGEATPLIESNENKEWAQFEEEAGWKKKNIYD
;
A
#
# COMPACT_ATOMS: atom_id res chain seq x y z
N MET A 1 -22.40 -0.99 -1.94
CA MET A 1 -21.15 -0.90 -2.73
C MET A 1 -19.98 -1.23 -1.82
N SER A 2 -19.06 -2.08 -2.26
CA SER A 2 -17.82 -2.36 -1.52
C SER A 2 -16.87 -1.19 -1.70
N VAL A 3 -16.32 -0.69 -0.59
CA VAL A 3 -15.30 0.38 -0.55
C VAL A 3 -13.95 -0.11 -1.09
N PHE A 4 -13.76 -1.43 -1.13
CA PHE A 4 -12.56 -2.06 -1.67
C PHE A 4 -12.81 -2.59 -3.08
N PRO A 5 -11.81 -2.48 -3.99
CA PRO A 5 -11.85 -3.16 -5.27
C PRO A 5 -12.11 -4.66 -5.10
N GLU A 6 -12.75 -5.28 -6.09
CA GLU A 6 -13.03 -6.71 -6.06
C GLU A 6 -11.73 -7.50 -5.86
N ASN A 7 -11.74 -8.52 -5.00
CA ASN A 7 -10.56 -9.36 -4.73
C ASN A 7 -9.33 -8.64 -4.14
N PHE A 8 -9.43 -7.36 -3.74
CA PHE A 8 -8.33 -6.66 -3.07
C PHE A 8 -8.09 -7.19 -1.66
N LEU A 9 -9.17 -7.42 -0.90
CA LEU A 9 -9.07 -7.95 0.45
C LEU A 9 -8.96 -9.48 0.44
N PRO A 10 -8.05 -10.06 1.25
CA PRO A 10 -8.05 -11.49 1.53
C PRO A 10 -9.42 -11.92 2.04
N GLN A 11 -9.86 -13.09 1.59
CA GLN A 11 -11.16 -13.67 1.95
C GLN A 11 -11.41 -13.65 3.46
N GLU A 12 -10.39 -13.92 4.26
CA GLU A 12 -10.49 -13.95 5.72
C GLU A 12 -10.81 -12.58 6.33
N ILE A 13 -10.19 -11.51 5.82
CA ILE A 13 -10.50 -10.14 6.23
C ILE A 13 -11.90 -9.77 5.76
N HIS A 14 -12.26 -10.17 4.54
CA HIS A 14 -13.58 -9.91 3.98
C HIS A 14 -14.67 -10.56 4.84
N VAL A 15 -14.51 -11.84 5.16
CA VAL A 15 -15.41 -12.59 6.06
C VAL A 15 -15.50 -11.94 7.44
N PHE A 16 -14.39 -11.50 8.02
CA PHE A 16 -14.38 -10.82 9.32
C PHE A 16 -15.20 -9.52 9.28
N VAL A 17 -14.99 -8.67 8.28
CA VAL A 17 -15.72 -7.40 8.13
C VAL A 17 -17.22 -7.66 7.97
N TYR A 18 -17.60 -8.61 7.12
CA TYR A 18 -19.02 -8.96 6.92
C TYR A 18 -19.67 -9.51 8.19
N ARG A 19 -18.96 -10.32 8.99
CA ARG A 19 -19.47 -10.77 10.29
C ARG A 19 -19.73 -9.59 11.23
N CYS A 20 -18.82 -8.62 11.32
CA CYS A 20 -19.04 -7.43 12.14
C CYS A 20 -20.23 -6.58 11.65
N ILE A 21 -20.41 -6.44 10.34
CA ILE A 21 -21.55 -5.73 9.76
C ILE A 21 -22.86 -6.46 10.08
N ILE A 22 -22.90 -7.78 9.92
CA ILE A 22 -24.05 -8.63 10.25
C ILE A 22 -24.37 -8.50 11.73
N ASP A 23 -23.39 -8.61 12.62
CA ASP A 23 -23.59 -8.47 14.07
C ASP A 23 -24.16 -7.10 14.45
N ALA A 24 -23.71 -6.02 13.80
CA ALA A 24 -24.24 -4.68 14.00
C ALA A 24 -25.70 -4.57 13.54
N TYR A 25 -26.04 -5.08 12.35
CA TYR A 25 -27.42 -5.09 11.88
C TYR A 25 -28.32 -6.02 12.70
N GLN A 26 -27.81 -7.13 13.22
CA GLN A 26 -28.54 -7.99 14.16
C GLN A 26 -28.85 -7.26 15.48
N GLN A 27 -27.95 -6.42 15.97
CA GLN A 27 -28.21 -5.59 17.13
C GLN A 27 -29.24 -4.50 16.82
N LEU A 28 -29.14 -3.86 15.65
CA LEU A 28 -30.09 -2.84 15.21
C LEU A 28 -31.50 -3.40 14.99
N THR A 29 -31.64 -4.59 14.39
CA THR A 29 -32.96 -5.23 14.23
C THR A 29 -33.57 -5.68 15.55
N LYS A 30 -32.75 -6.01 16.56
CA LYS A 30 -33.24 -6.28 17.93
C LYS A 30 -33.70 -5.01 18.63
N LEU A 31 -33.03 -3.88 18.39
CA LEU A 31 -33.37 -2.58 19.00
C LEU A 31 -34.58 -1.93 18.33
N ASP A 32 -34.67 -1.98 17.00
CA ASP A 32 -35.78 -1.45 16.20
C ASP A 32 -36.22 -2.50 15.16
N PRO A 33 -37.11 -3.44 15.57
CA PRO A 33 -37.63 -4.49 14.68
C PRO A 33 -38.56 -3.95 13.60
N THR A 34 -39.10 -2.75 13.78
CA THR A 34 -40.04 -2.09 12.86
C THR A 34 -39.35 -1.51 11.63
N ASN A 35 -38.05 -1.23 11.73
CA ASN A 35 -37.29 -0.75 10.59
C ASN A 35 -36.94 -1.88 9.62
N LYS A 36 -37.75 -1.97 8.56
CA LYS A 36 -37.57 -2.94 7.47
C LYS A 36 -36.21 -2.83 6.76
N GLN A 37 -35.59 -1.65 6.75
CA GLN A 37 -34.28 -1.45 6.12
C GLN A 37 -33.17 -2.22 6.83
N HIS A 38 -33.23 -2.33 8.16
CA HIS A 38 -32.24 -3.10 8.92
C HIS A 38 -32.38 -4.60 8.67
N VAL A 39 -33.61 -5.10 8.58
CA VAL A 39 -33.90 -6.51 8.26
C VAL A 39 -33.47 -6.86 6.84
N GLU A 40 -33.74 -5.98 5.88
CA GLU A 40 -33.33 -6.15 4.49
C GLU A 40 -31.79 -6.11 4.34
N SER A 41 -31.13 -5.14 4.96
CA SER A 41 -29.67 -5.01 4.95
C SER A 41 -28.98 -6.23 5.57
N LEU A 42 -29.55 -6.77 6.66
CA LEU A 42 -29.09 -8.00 7.29
C LEU A 42 -29.15 -9.19 6.32
N LYS A 43 -30.25 -9.34 5.58
CA LYS A 43 -30.42 -10.42 4.60
C LYS A 43 -29.44 -10.28 3.43
N ILE A 44 -29.27 -9.07 2.90
CA ILE A 44 -28.33 -8.77 1.81
C ILE A 44 -26.90 -9.15 2.23
N HIS A 45 -26.44 -8.66 3.38
CA HIS A 45 -25.06 -8.89 3.81
C HIS A 45 -24.79 -10.35 4.22
N SER A 46 -25.81 -11.05 4.75
CA SER A 46 -25.71 -12.48 5.02
C SER A 46 -25.57 -13.30 3.73
N SER A 47 -26.36 -12.98 2.70
CA SER A 47 -26.25 -13.61 1.38
C SER A 47 -24.89 -13.33 0.73
N GLN A 48 -24.39 -12.09 0.82
CA GLN A 48 -23.07 -11.72 0.31
C GLN A 48 -21.96 -12.51 1.01
N LEU A 49 -22.03 -12.66 2.33
CA LEU A 49 -21.07 -13.47 3.09
C LEU A 49 -21.06 -14.93 2.61
N GLU A 50 -22.22 -15.54 2.38
CA GLU A 50 -22.29 -16.89 1.81
C GLU A 50 -21.64 -16.98 0.43
N THR A 51 -21.89 -15.99 -0.43
CA THR A 51 -21.24 -15.92 -1.75
C THR A 51 -19.72 -15.87 -1.61
N ILE A 52 -19.20 -15.00 -0.74
CA ILE A 52 -17.75 -14.83 -0.49
C ILE A 52 -17.11 -16.11 0.06
N ILE A 53 -17.82 -16.85 0.92
CA ILE A 53 -17.33 -18.13 1.44
C ILE A 53 -17.28 -19.20 0.33
N ARG A 54 -18.26 -19.21 -0.57
CA ARG A 54 -18.37 -20.19 -1.67
C ARG A 54 -17.47 -19.87 -2.87
N THR A 55 -17.15 -18.61 -3.13
CA THR A 55 -16.22 -18.21 -4.20
C THR A 55 -14.77 -18.28 -3.71
N SER A 56 -14.24 -19.49 -3.58
CA SER A 56 -12.80 -19.72 -3.43
C SER A 56 -12.13 -19.73 -4.81
N GLY A 57 -12.05 -18.57 -5.48
CA GLY A 57 -11.61 -18.47 -6.88
C GLY A 57 -10.56 -17.39 -7.14
N THR A 58 -9.38 -17.84 -7.60
CA THR A 58 -8.29 -17.11 -8.30
C THR A 58 -7.99 -15.66 -7.91
N LYS A 59 -6.96 -15.53 -7.07
CA LYS A 59 -6.27 -14.29 -6.67
C LYS A 59 -5.57 -13.63 -7.87
N LYS A 60 -6.25 -12.75 -8.59
CA LYS A 60 -5.55 -11.75 -9.39
C LYS A 60 -5.30 -10.54 -8.49
N ASN A 61 -4.04 -10.32 -8.13
CA ASN A 61 -3.63 -9.07 -7.49
C ASN A 61 -4.02 -7.93 -8.43
N ILE A 62 -4.99 -7.11 -8.03
CA ILE A 62 -5.35 -5.90 -8.77
C ILE A 62 -4.19 -4.92 -8.60
N ARG A 63 -3.54 -4.59 -9.71
CA ARG A 63 -2.63 -3.44 -9.76
C ARG A 63 -3.49 -2.18 -9.76
N LEU A 64 -3.32 -1.35 -8.75
CA LEU A 64 -4.03 -0.08 -8.65
C LEU A 64 -3.50 0.89 -9.72
N GLN A 65 -4.39 1.73 -10.26
CA GLN A 65 -4.06 2.61 -11.39
C GLN A 65 -3.97 4.08 -11.01
N SER A 66 -4.43 4.46 -9.81
CA SER A 66 -4.51 5.86 -9.38
C SER A 66 -3.89 6.06 -8.01
N ALA A 67 -3.09 7.12 -7.87
CA ALA A 67 -2.54 7.56 -6.59
C ALA A 67 -3.64 7.94 -5.58
N ALA A 68 -4.75 8.52 -6.06
CA ALA A 68 -5.90 8.84 -5.21
C ALA A 68 -6.51 7.57 -4.60
N GLN A 69 -6.69 6.53 -5.42
CA GLN A 69 -7.21 5.24 -4.97
C GLN A 69 -6.29 4.56 -3.95
N ILE A 70 -4.97 4.68 -4.12
CA ILE A 70 -4.00 4.17 -3.15
C ILE A 70 -4.13 4.89 -1.81
N ASN A 71 -4.27 6.21 -1.82
CA ASN A 71 -4.41 7.00 -0.59
C ASN A 71 -5.69 6.65 0.16
N GLU A 72 -6.81 6.51 -0.54
CA GLU A 72 -8.08 6.05 0.05
C GLU A 72 -7.94 4.65 0.66
N LEU A 73 -7.37 3.70 -0.08
CA LEU A 73 -7.16 2.34 0.42
C LEU A 73 -6.24 2.29 1.63
N ARG A 74 -5.19 3.12 1.69
CA ARG A 74 -4.34 3.27 2.88
C ARG A 74 -5.12 3.79 4.07
N GLN A 75 -6.00 4.77 3.88
CA GLN A 75 -6.86 5.26 4.96
C GLN A 75 -7.79 4.15 5.48
N TYR A 76 -8.40 3.38 4.58
CA TYR A 76 -9.25 2.25 4.96
C TYR A 76 -8.48 1.14 5.68
N MET A 77 -7.24 0.83 5.26
CA MET A 77 -6.37 -0.13 5.95
C MET A 77 -6.03 0.34 7.37
N ASN A 78 -5.74 1.63 7.55
CA ASN A 78 -5.49 2.21 8.86
C ASN A 78 -6.73 2.15 9.77
N LEU A 79 -7.90 2.50 9.24
CA LEU A 79 -9.17 2.38 9.96
C LEU A 79 -9.44 0.93 10.38
N LEU A 80 -9.23 -0.02 9.48
CA LEU A 80 -9.39 -1.45 9.75
C LEU A 80 -8.42 -1.94 10.83
N GLY A 81 -7.15 -1.50 10.78
CA GLY A 81 -6.15 -1.81 11.81
C GLY A 81 -6.57 -1.30 13.20
N ARG A 82 -7.05 -0.06 13.28
CA ARG A 82 -7.60 0.53 14.53
C ARG A 82 -8.84 -0.22 15.01
N PHE A 83 -9.72 -0.61 14.09
CA PHE A 83 -10.91 -1.40 14.42
C PHE A 83 -10.55 -2.77 14.99
N LEU A 84 -9.60 -3.49 14.39
CA LEU A 84 -9.11 -4.77 14.92
C LEU A 84 -8.51 -4.64 16.31
N GLN A 85 -7.76 -3.57 16.57
CA GLN A 85 -7.21 -3.29 17.89
C GLN A 85 -8.32 -3.08 18.94
N LYS A 86 -9.39 -2.35 18.59
CA LYS A 86 -10.56 -2.20 19.47
C LYS A 86 -11.30 -3.53 19.66
N SER A 87 -11.42 -4.34 18.61
CA SER A 87 -12.09 -5.64 18.66
C SER A 87 -11.38 -6.65 19.57
N VAL A 88 -10.03 -6.64 19.61
CA VAL A 88 -9.29 -7.50 20.55
C VAL A 88 -9.39 -6.98 21.99
N GLN A 89 -9.39 -5.67 22.21
CA GLN A 89 -9.61 -5.07 23.54
C GLN A 89 -10.99 -5.42 24.10
N LYS A 90 -12.01 -5.46 23.24
CA LYS A 90 -13.38 -5.88 23.59
C LYS A 90 -13.57 -7.40 23.63
N LYS A 91 -12.51 -8.19 23.42
CA LYS A 91 -12.54 -9.66 23.38
C LYS A 91 -13.48 -10.24 22.31
N HIS A 92 -13.81 -9.49 21.25
CA HIS A 92 -14.55 -10.01 20.10
C HIS A 92 -13.68 -10.94 19.23
N ILE A 93 -12.36 -10.74 19.26
CA ILE A 93 -11.38 -11.62 18.63
C ILE A 93 -10.28 -11.98 19.61
N THR A 94 -9.62 -13.11 19.37
CA THR A 94 -8.47 -13.56 20.16
C THR A 94 -7.19 -12.82 19.77
N GLN A 95 -6.20 -12.79 20.66
CA GLN A 95 -4.88 -12.21 20.36
C GLN A 95 -4.17 -12.91 19.18
N LYS A 96 -4.38 -14.22 19.03
CA LYS A 96 -3.85 -15.01 17.90
C LYS A 96 -4.47 -14.56 16.56
N GLN A 97 -5.79 -14.41 16.51
CA GLN A 97 -6.49 -13.89 15.34
C GLN A 97 -6.06 -12.45 15.01
N TYR A 98 -5.91 -11.61 16.04
CA TYR A 98 -5.41 -10.24 15.85
C TYR A 98 -4.01 -10.23 15.23
N GLY A 99 -3.08 -11.05 15.73
CA GLY A 99 -1.74 -11.18 15.17
C GLY A 99 -1.75 -11.59 13.70
N HIS A 100 -2.61 -12.55 13.35
CA HIS A 100 -2.79 -13.01 11.97
C HIS A 100 -3.35 -11.91 11.06
N TYR A 101 -4.46 -11.26 11.44
CA TYR A 101 -5.04 -10.18 10.64
C TYR A 101 -4.11 -8.98 10.50
N ARG A 102 -3.31 -8.69 11.53
CA ARG A 102 -2.30 -7.64 11.48
C ARG A 102 -1.23 -7.92 10.43
N LEU A 103 -0.79 -9.17 10.30
CA LEU A 103 0.17 -9.56 9.25
C LEU A 103 -0.43 -9.41 7.85
N LEU A 104 -1.69 -9.82 7.66
CA LEU A 104 -2.40 -9.65 6.39
C LEU A 104 -2.53 -8.18 5.99
N ILE A 105 -2.96 -7.31 6.92
CA ILE A 105 -3.08 -5.86 6.65
C ILE A 105 -1.72 -5.24 6.38
N LYS A 106 -0.68 -5.64 7.11
CA LYS A 106 0.69 -5.18 6.85
C LYS A 106 1.10 -5.52 5.42
N GLY A 107 0.91 -6.78 5.00
CA GLY A 107 1.21 -7.22 3.64
C GLY A 107 0.47 -6.41 2.56
N LEU A 108 -0.82 -6.15 2.75
CA LEU A 108 -1.59 -5.30 1.83
C LEU A 108 -1.07 -3.85 1.80
N THR A 109 -0.74 -3.29 2.96
CA THR A 109 -0.23 -1.91 3.06
C THR A 109 1.13 -1.77 2.37
N THR A 110 1.99 -2.78 2.51
CA THR A 110 3.25 -2.91 1.78
C THR A 110 2.99 -2.92 0.27
N GLN A 111 2.05 -3.75 -0.23
CA GLN A 111 1.70 -3.78 -1.65
C GLN A 111 1.19 -2.41 -2.14
N LEU A 112 0.36 -1.72 -1.36
CA LEU A 112 -0.08 -0.34 -1.67
C LEU A 112 1.08 0.66 -1.71
N ALA A 113 2.15 0.45 -0.94
CA ALA A 113 3.35 1.27 -1.00
C ALA A 113 4.10 1.06 -2.32
N ILE A 114 4.28 -0.20 -2.70
CA ILE A 114 4.95 -0.60 -3.94
C ILE A 114 4.20 -0.07 -5.16
N ASP A 115 2.89 -0.31 -5.25
CA ASP A 115 2.05 0.18 -6.35
C ASP A 115 2.12 1.72 -6.46
N GLY A 116 2.20 2.41 -5.32
CA GLY A 116 2.33 3.87 -5.27
C GLY A 116 3.66 4.36 -5.84
N TYR A 117 4.77 3.69 -5.53
CA TYR A 117 6.06 3.99 -6.13
C TYR A 117 6.09 3.69 -7.63
N ILE A 118 5.49 2.60 -8.08
CA ILE A 118 5.40 2.26 -9.51
C ILE A 118 4.61 3.32 -10.28
N ILE A 119 3.48 3.79 -9.75
CA ILE A 119 2.71 4.88 -10.36
C ILE A 119 3.54 6.16 -10.43
N SER A 120 4.22 6.52 -9.33
CA SER A 120 5.06 7.72 -9.28
C SER A 120 6.23 7.64 -10.26
N ALA A 121 6.80 6.44 -10.44
CA ALA A 121 7.86 6.20 -11.41
C ALA A 121 7.37 6.41 -12.84
N ARG A 122 6.18 5.88 -13.18
CA ARG A 122 5.56 6.07 -14.51
C ARG A 122 5.21 7.52 -14.78
N GLN A 123 4.60 8.21 -13.81
CA GLN A 123 4.31 9.64 -13.93
C GLN A 123 5.58 10.47 -14.15
N SER A 124 6.67 10.13 -13.45
CA SER A 124 7.96 10.80 -13.64
C SER A 124 8.54 10.55 -15.02
N LEU A 125 8.34 9.35 -15.57
CA LEU A 125 8.73 9.00 -16.93
C LEU A 125 7.93 9.80 -17.96
N ASP A 126 6.61 9.90 -17.78
CA ASP A 126 5.72 10.68 -18.67
C ASP A 126 6.08 12.16 -18.71
N ILE A 127 6.58 12.71 -17.59
CA ILE A 127 7.05 14.09 -17.47
C ILE A 127 8.52 14.25 -17.96
N GLY A 128 9.18 13.14 -18.33
CA GLY A 128 10.56 13.13 -18.83
C GLY A 128 11.65 13.19 -17.76
N LYS A 129 11.29 13.04 -16.48
CA LYS A 129 12.21 13.03 -15.33
C LYS A 129 12.73 11.61 -15.06
N ASN A 130 13.65 11.14 -15.90
CA ASN A 130 14.19 9.77 -15.84
C ASN A 130 14.87 9.44 -14.49
N ARG A 131 15.70 10.34 -13.95
CA ARG A 131 16.34 10.20 -12.63
C ARG A 131 15.33 9.90 -11.52
N LEU A 132 14.23 10.65 -11.53
CA LEU A 132 13.18 10.55 -10.53
C LEU A 132 12.40 9.24 -10.70
N SER A 133 12.17 8.81 -11.94
CA SER A 133 11.57 7.51 -12.25
C SER A 133 12.42 6.35 -11.72
N ILE A 134 13.73 6.37 -11.97
CA ILE A 134 14.68 5.37 -11.45
C ILE A 134 14.66 5.33 -9.93
N HIS A 135 14.66 6.50 -9.27
CA HIS A 135 14.60 6.59 -7.82
C HIS A 135 13.35 5.90 -7.25
N TYR A 136 12.17 6.17 -7.82
CA TYR A 136 10.93 5.54 -7.36
C TYR A 136 10.92 4.02 -7.59
N TYR A 137 11.44 3.54 -8.72
CA TYR A 137 11.58 2.10 -8.95
C TYR A 137 12.57 1.44 -7.97
N ASP A 138 13.66 2.12 -7.60
CA ASP A 138 14.59 1.64 -6.59
C ASP A 138 13.95 1.58 -5.20
N LEU A 139 13.14 2.57 -4.82
CA LEU A 139 12.35 2.53 -3.58
C LEU A 139 11.38 1.34 -3.57
N ALA A 140 10.66 1.09 -4.67
CA ALA A 140 9.80 -0.07 -4.80
C ALA A 140 10.57 -1.39 -4.62
N LYS A 141 11.73 -1.51 -5.28
CA LYS A 141 12.61 -2.68 -5.19
C LYS A 141 13.15 -2.90 -3.77
N LYS A 142 13.62 -1.84 -3.09
CA LYS A 142 14.08 -1.90 -1.70
C LYS A 142 13.00 -2.41 -0.75
N LEU A 143 11.76 -2.00 -0.98
CA LEU A 143 10.63 -2.42 -0.16
C LEU A 143 10.29 -3.89 -0.38
N LEU A 144 10.36 -4.36 -1.63
CA LEU A 144 10.16 -5.76 -2.02
C LEU A 144 11.26 -6.71 -1.55
N THR A 145 12.51 -6.26 -1.46
CA THR A 145 13.63 -7.08 -0.97
C THR A 145 13.70 -7.15 0.55
N LYS A 146 13.20 -6.12 1.24
CA LYS A 146 13.07 -6.08 2.70
C LYS A 146 11.98 -7.03 3.21
N GLU A 147 10.86 -7.11 2.50
CA GLU A 147 9.83 -8.11 2.75
C GLU A 147 10.22 -9.43 2.06
N THR A 148 9.80 -10.58 2.59
CA THR A 148 10.34 -11.90 2.24
C THR A 148 10.52 -12.11 0.71
N PRO A 149 11.76 -12.15 0.18
CA PRO A 149 12.02 -11.99 -1.26
C PRO A 149 11.46 -13.14 -2.10
N SER A 150 11.16 -14.28 -1.49
CA SER A 150 10.60 -15.44 -2.18
C SER A 150 9.20 -15.20 -2.73
N ASN A 151 8.42 -14.29 -2.14
CA ASN A 151 7.02 -14.05 -2.54
C ASN A 151 6.89 -13.03 -3.68
N TYR A 152 7.96 -12.30 -3.98
CA TYR A 152 7.92 -11.15 -4.88
C TYR A 152 8.87 -11.26 -6.09
N LYS A 153 9.40 -12.45 -6.37
CA LYS A 153 10.39 -12.66 -7.45
C LYS A 153 9.92 -12.10 -8.81
N GLU A 154 8.66 -12.37 -9.18
CA GLU A 154 8.08 -11.88 -10.44
C GLU A 154 7.96 -10.35 -10.48
N GLN A 155 7.59 -9.72 -9.35
CA GLN A 155 7.49 -8.26 -9.28
C GLN A 155 8.86 -7.59 -9.30
N ILE A 156 9.85 -8.19 -8.63
CA ILE A 156 11.24 -7.72 -8.66
C ILE A 156 11.81 -7.83 -10.07
N GLN A 157 11.52 -8.94 -10.78
CA GLN A 157 11.93 -9.10 -12.17
C GLN A 157 11.30 -8.03 -13.06
N TYR A 158 9.97 -7.81 -12.95
CA TYR A 158 9.28 -6.75 -13.69
C TYR A 158 9.91 -5.37 -13.46
N ILE A 159 10.22 -5.02 -12.21
CA ILE A 159 10.87 -3.73 -11.89
C ILE A 159 12.29 -3.66 -12.47
N ASN A 160 13.04 -4.76 -12.47
CA ASN A 160 14.38 -4.78 -13.07
C ASN A 160 14.33 -4.60 -14.60
N GLU A 161 13.37 -5.23 -15.28
CA GLU A 161 13.16 -5.09 -16.72
C GLU A 161 12.82 -3.65 -17.13
N GLU A 162 12.05 -2.92 -16.30
CA GLU A 162 11.75 -1.50 -16.50
C GLU A 162 12.94 -0.59 -16.14
N LEU A 163 13.73 -0.95 -15.11
CA LEU A 163 14.88 -0.17 -14.65
C LEU A 163 16.07 -0.20 -15.60
N SER A 164 16.41 -1.37 -16.18
CA SER A 164 17.62 -1.52 -17.01
C SER A 164 17.69 -0.54 -18.18
N PRO A 165 16.67 -0.40 -19.06
CA PRO A 165 16.76 0.54 -20.18
C PRO A 165 16.81 2.00 -19.74
N LEU A 166 16.18 2.34 -18.60
CA LEU A 166 16.19 3.70 -18.06
C LEU A 166 17.56 4.09 -17.51
N MET A 167 18.22 3.16 -16.80
CA MET A 167 19.58 3.35 -16.31
C MET A 167 20.58 3.47 -17.46
N ASP A 168 20.49 2.59 -18.46
CA ASP A 168 21.37 2.62 -19.63
C ASP A 168 21.22 3.95 -20.41
N ALA A 169 19.99 4.40 -20.63
CA ALA A 169 19.71 5.66 -21.30
C ALA A 169 20.20 6.88 -20.49
N GLU A 170 20.18 6.80 -19.17
CA GLU A 170 20.70 7.89 -18.34
C GLU A 170 22.24 7.89 -18.30
N MET A 171 22.89 6.73 -18.21
CA MET A 171 24.34 6.64 -18.30
C MET A 171 24.84 7.21 -19.63
N LEU A 172 24.19 6.89 -20.74
CA LEU A 172 24.54 7.42 -22.06
C LEU A 172 24.40 8.95 -22.14
N LYS A 173 23.38 9.52 -21.48
CA LYS A 173 23.22 10.99 -21.38
C LYS A 173 24.30 11.62 -20.51
N GLN A 174 24.67 10.99 -19.39
CA GLN A 174 25.74 11.48 -18.52
C GLN A 174 27.10 11.44 -19.23
N GLU A 175 27.40 10.40 -19.99
CA GLU A 175 28.62 10.30 -20.81
C GLU A 175 28.66 11.39 -21.90
N GLN A 176 27.53 11.68 -22.56
CA GLN A 176 27.42 12.77 -23.54
C GLN A 176 27.54 14.16 -22.89
N GLU A 177 26.94 14.37 -21.72
CA GLU A 177 27.06 15.62 -20.96
C GLU A 177 28.47 15.83 -20.40
N GLN A 178 29.18 14.75 -20.03
CA GLN A 178 30.59 14.82 -19.62
C GLN A 178 31.49 15.17 -20.81
N HIS A 179 31.30 14.56 -21.99
CA HIS A 179 31.99 14.94 -23.21
C HIS A 179 31.69 16.39 -23.66
N HIS A 180 30.48 16.88 -23.43
CA HIS A 180 30.11 18.27 -23.71
C HIS A 180 30.65 19.26 -22.66
N LYS A 181 30.79 18.85 -21.39
CA LYS A 181 31.41 19.68 -20.36
C LYS A 181 32.93 19.74 -20.50
N GLU A 182 33.58 18.64 -20.87
CA GLU A 182 35.04 18.62 -21.10
C GLU A 182 35.47 19.51 -22.29
N SER A 183 34.53 19.87 -23.18
CA SER A 183 34.73 20.87 -24.23
C SER A 183 34.38 22.32 -23.80
N VAL A 184 33.90 22.54 -22.57
CA VAL A 184 33.43 23.84 -22.05
C VAL A 184 34.07 24.22 -20.69
N VAL A 185 35.05 23.46 -20.14
CA VAL A 185 35.74 23.81 -18.87
C VAL A 185 36.83 24.90 -19.02
N GLU A 186 36.68 25.83 -19.95
CA GLU A 186 37.26 27.17 -19.77
C GLU A 186 36.09 28.13 -19.50
N GLU A 187 36.03 28.60 -18.24
CA GLU A 187 35.18 29.66 -17.69
C GLU A 187 33.82 29.26 -17.05
N GLY A 188 33.76 29.36 -15.72
CA GLY A 188 32.64 30.05 -15.06
C GLY A 188 31.81 29.28 -14.02
N GLU A 189 32.28 29.31 -12.78
CA GLU A 189 31.55 29.50 -11.51
C GLU A 189 30.29 28.71 -11.09
N ALA A 190 30.32 28.36 -9.80
CA ALA A 190 29.37 27.58 -9.04
C ALA A 190 28.07 28.33 -8.69
N THR A 191 26.96 27.59 -8.56
CA THR A 191 25.83 27.95 -7.68
C THR A 191 25.19 26.70 -7.06
N PRO A 192 24.70 26.77 -5.81
CA PRO A 192 24.29 25.61 -5.03
C PRO A 192 22.84 25.21 -5.30
N LEU A 193 22.59 23.90 -5.46
CA LEU A 193 21.27 23.31 -5.64
C LEU A 193 20.44 23.42 -4.36
N ILE A 194 19.31 24.09 -4.49
CA ILE A 194 18.24 24.26 -3.50
C ILE A 194 17.57 22.90 -3.26
N GLU A 195 17.67 22.41 -2.01
CA GLU A 195 16.93 21.25 -1.51
C GLU A 195 15.41 21.48 -1.63
N SER A 196 14.70 20.59 -2.31
CA SER A 196 13.25 20.69 -2.47
C SER A 196 12.52 20.27 -1.19
N ASN A 197 11.57 21.12 -0.79
CA ASN A 197 10.70 20.99 0.38
C ASN A 197 9.78 19.75 0.37
N GLU A 198 9.73 18.97 -0.71
CA GLU A 198 8.85 17.80 -0.84
C GLU A 198 9.36 16.57 -0.06
N ASN A 199 10.66 16.54 0.26
CA ASN A 199 11.24 15.49 1.10
C ASN A 199 10.75 15.56 2.56
N LYS A 200 10.29 16.73 3.05
CA LYS A 200 9.87 16.89 4.45
C LYS A 200 8.53 16.21 4.73
N GLU A 201 7.59 16.20 3.80
CA GLU A 201 6.27 15.61 4.02
C GLU A 201 6.30 14.07 4.01
N TRP A 202 7.26 13.46 3.32
CA TRP A 202 7.41 12.00 3.30
C TRP A 202 8.39 11.48 4.37
N ALA A 203 9.44 12.25 4.71
CA ALA A 203 10.38 11.88 5.77
C ALA A 203 9.77 12.05 7.18
N GLN A 204 8.85 13.00 7.39
CA GLN A 204 8.22 13.21 8.70
C GLN A 204 7.36 12.04 9.19
N PHE A 205 6.87 11.17 8.30
CA PHE A 205 6.06 10.01 8.69
C PHE A 205 6.88 8.74 8.99
N GLU A 206 8.16 8.65 8.58
CA GLU A 206 9.05 7.58 9.04
C GLU A 206 9.55 7.82 10.48
N GLU A 207 9.71 9.09 10.90
CA GLU A 207 10.14 9.44 12.27
C GLU A 207 9.03 9.20 13.32
N GLU A 208 7.75 9.35 12.99
CA GLU A 208 6.64 9.06 13.92
C GLU A 208 6.42 7.56 14.18
N ALA A 209 7.00 6.68 13.36
CA ALA A 209 6.99 5.23 13.55
C ALA A 209 8.20 4.71 14.36
N GLY A 210 8.88 5.60 15.10
CA GLY A 210 9.95 5.29 16.03
C GLY A 210 9.53 4.26 17.08
N TRP A 211 9.83 2.99 16.81
CA TRP A 211 9.78 1.90 17.78
C TRP A 211 10.70 2.20 18.96
N LYS A 212 10.16 2.85 20.01
CA LYS A 212 10.77 2.86 21.34
C LYS A 212 10.80 1.42 21.85
N LYS A 213 11.90 0.70 21.59
CA LYS A 213 12.31 -0.46 22.37
C LYS A 213 12.42 -0.01 23.83
N LYS A 214 11.48 -0.42 24.67
CA LYS A 214 11.66 -0.35 26.12
C LYS A 214 12.68 -1.43 26.48
N ASN A 215 13.92 -1.02 26.70
CA ASN A 215 14.85 -1.78 27.52
C ASN A 215 14.25 -1.85 28.92
N ILE A 216 13.96 -3.06 29.38
CA ILE A 216 13.71 -3.37 30.79
C ILE A 216 14.82 -4.34 31.20
N TYR A 217 15.28 -4.16 32.44
CA TYR A 217 16.42 -4.73 33.18
C TYR A 217 17.72 -3.91 33.05
N ASP A 218 18.33 -3.44 34.15
CA ASP A 218 18.27 -3.83 35.57
C ASP A 218 17.66 -2.72 36.47
#